data_AF-A0A7C4MB32-F1
#
_entry.id   AF-A0A7C4MB32-F1
#
_cell.length_a   1.000
_cell.length_b   1.000
_cell.length_c   1.000
_cell.angle_alpha   90.00
_cell.angle_beta   90.00
_cell.angle_gamma   90.00
#
_symmetry.space_group_name_H-M   'P 1'
#
loop_
_entity.id
_entity.type
_entity.pdbx_description
1 polymer ?
#
loop_
_entity_poly.entity_id
_entity_poly.type
_entity_poly.pdbx_seq_one_letter_code
_entity_poly.pdbx_strand_id
1 'polypeptide(L)'
;MNLNNIIDFVVVALLLIVGVFLTYIYSVSIAITLIISTIGVWYFVTGVFTEGKKYEAFMKTPTHRVIVGGFMLIIGVPLLILYSIGDVRIALITFIAIIALTMLVGYYTERK
;
A
#
# COMPACT_ATOMS: atom_id res chain seq x y z
N MET A 1 13.02 15.45 16.81
CA MET A 1 12.56 14.55 15.71
C MET A 1 11.19 14.03 16.12
N ASN A 2 10.16 14.25 15.31
CA ASN A 2 8.78 13.88 15.66
C ASN A 2 8.66 12.34 15.77
N LEU A 3 7.95 11.83 16.77
CA LEU A 3 7.79 10.38 17.01
C LEU A 3 7.25 9.66 15.76
N ASN A 4 6.33 10.29 15.03
CA ASN A 4 5.79 9.78 13.77
C ASN A 4 6.87 9.58 12.70
N ASN A 5 7.86 10.47 12.62
CA ASN A 5 8.95 10.36 11.66
C ASN A 5 9.90 9.22 12.01
N ILE A 6 10.06 8.90 13.30
CA ILE A 6 10.86 7.76 13.77
C ILE A 6 10.15 6.45 13.42
N ILE A 7 8.83 6.37 13.63
CA ILE A 7 8.01 5.20 13.29
C ILE A 7 8.06 4.94 11.79
N ASP A 8 7.88 5.98 10.96
CA ASP A 8 7.97 5.85 9.50
C ASP A 8 9.36 5.34 9.06
N PHE A 9 10.43 5.85 9.67
CA PHE A 9 11.79 5.40 9.39
C PHE A 9 12.01 3.93 9.77
N VAL A 10 11.55 3.52 10.95
CA VAL A 10 11.67 2.12 11.42
C VAL A 10 10.86 1.17 10.52
N VAL A 11 9.65 1.55 10.13
CA VAL A 11 8.80 0.75 9.24
C VAL A 11 9.46 0.58 7.87
N VAL A 12 10.03 1.65 7.29
CA VAL A 12 10.77 1.57 6.03
C VAL A 12 12.01 0.67 6.16
N ALA A 13 12.78 0.82 7.24
CA ALA A 13 13.96 -0.01 7.48
C ALA A 13 13.59 -1.51 7.61
N LEU A 14 12.52 -1.83 8.35
CA LEU A 14 12.01 -3.19 8.46
C LEU A 14 11.52 -3.74 7.12
N LEU A 15 10.81 -2.94 6.33
CA LEU A 15 10.34 -3.34 4.99
C LEU A 15 11.50 -3.66 4.05
N LEU A 16 12.61 -2.92 4.13
CA LEU A 16 13.81 -3.21 3.34
C LEU A 16 14.47 -4.52 3.79
N ILE A 17 14.61 -4.75 5.09
CA ILE A 17 15.18 -6.00 5.62
C ILE A 17 14.32 -7.20 5.23
N VAL A 18 13.00 -7.10 5.42
CA VAL A 18 12.05 -8.14 5.01
C VAL A 18 12.10 -8.34 3.51
N GLY A 19 12.19 -7.28 2.72
CA GLY A 19 12.30 -7.35 1.27
C GLY A 19 13.53 -8.12 0.80
N VAL A 20 14.70 -7.81 1.37
CA VAL A 20 15.95 -8.53 1.09
C VAL A 20 15.83 -9.99 1.53
N PHE A 21 15.25 -10.25 2.69
CA PHE A 21 15.04 -11.62 3.16
C PHE A 21 14.12 -12.43 2.22
N LEU A 22 13.03 -11.81 1.73
CA LEU A 22 12.10 -12.45 0.79
C LEU A 22 12.77 -12.85 -0.53
N THR A 23 13.81 -12.14 -0.99
CA THR A 23 14.56 -12.54 -2.20
C THR A 23 15.34 -13.84 -2.07
N TYR A 24 15.60 -14.33 -0.85
CA TYR A 24 16.21 -15.65 -0.63
C TYR A 24 15.20 -16.79 -0.71
N ILE A 25 13.91 -16.50 -0.58
CA ILE A 25 12.83 -17.50 -0.49
C ILE A 25 11.98 -17.52 -1.77
N TYR A 26 11.72 -16.35 -2.33
CA TYR A 26 10.83 -16.16 -3.48
C TYR A 26 11.59 -15.62 -4.69
N SER A 27 11.00 -15.77 -5.87
CA SER A 27 11.51 -15.08 -7.07
C SER A 27 11.49 -13.56 -6.84
N VAL A 28 12.47 -12.87 -7.43
CA VAL A 28 12.63 -11.41 -7.28
C VAL A 28 11.33 -10.66 -7.60
N SER A 29 10.58 -11.12 -8.61
CA SER A 29 9.28 -10.57 -8.96
C SER A 29 8.28 -10.66 -7.81
N ILE A 30 8.12 -11.83 -7.19
CA ILE A 30 7.20 -12.03 -6.05
C ILE A 30 7.64 -11.18 -4.85
N ALA A 31 8.95 -11.11 -4.57
CA ALA A 31 9.48 -10.30 -3.47
C ALA A 31 9.17 -8.80 -3.66
N ILE A 32 9.43 -8.25 -4.85
CA ILE A 32 9.11 -6.85 -5.18
C ILE A 32 7.60 -6.60 -5.04
N THR A 33 6.78 -7.51 -5.57
CA THR A 33 5.33 -7.40 -5.51
C THR A 33 4.80 -7.43 -4.07
N LEU A 34 5.37 -8.27 -3.20
CA LEU A 34 5.06 -8.29 -1.76
C LEU A 34 5.44 -6.98 -1.07
N ILE A 35 6.62 -6.43 -1.36
CA ILE A 35 7.08 -5.15 -0.78
C ILE A 35 6.13 -4.02 -1.20
N ILE A 36 5.83 -3.90 -2.50
CA ILE A 36 4.91 -2.87 -3.02
C ILE A 36 3.53 -3.02 -2.38
N SER A 37 3.01 -4.24 -2.28
CA SER A 37 1.72 -4.49 -1.64
C SER A 37 1.74 -4.09 -0.17
N THR A 38 2.80 -4.42 0.57
CA THR A 38 2.92 -4.13 2.01
C THR A 38 3.03 -2.62 2.27
N ILE A 39 3.83 -1.91 1.47
CA ILE A 39 3.90 -0.44 1.50
C ILE A 39 2.52 0.14 1.16
N GLY A 40 1.85 -0.40 0.14
CA GLY A 40 0.51 -0.01 -0.25
C GLY A 40 -0.51 -0.14 0.88
N VAL A 41 -0.53 -1.29 1.57
CA VAL A 41 -1.38 -1.52 2.75
C VAL A 41 -1.06 -0.50 3.83
N TRP A 42 0.21 -0.29 4.16
CA TRP A 42 0.60 0.66 5.21
C TRP A 42 0.11 2.08 4.90
N TYR A 43 0.37 2.58 3.69
CA TYR A 43 -0.08 3.90 3.26
C TYR A 43 -1.60 4.02 3.22
N PHE A 44 -2.29 2.97 2.76
CA PHE A 44 -3.75 2.94 2.70
C PHE A 44 -4.36 2.99 4.10
N VAL A 45 -3.92 2.09 4.99
CA VAL A 45 -4.39 2.00 6.37
C VAL A 45 -4.11 3.29 7.13
N THR A 46 -2.87 3.79 7.08
CA THR A 46 -2.54 5.07 7.73
C THR A 46 -3.37 6.22 7.15
N GLY A 47 -3.62 6.27 5.85
CA GLY A 47 -4.51 7.25 5.23
C GLY A 47 -5.95 7.20 5.75
N VAL A 48 -6.51 6.00 5.94
CA VAL A 48 -7.89 5.80 6.44
C VAL A 48 -8.03 6.18 7.91
N PHE A 49 -7.06 5.81 8.73
CA PHE A 49 -7.14 5.96 10.19
C PHE A 49 -6.65 7.31 10.70
N THR A 50 -5.90 8.08 9.90
CA THR A 50 -5.45 9.40 10.37
C THR A 50 -6.60 10.41 10.28
N GLU A 51 -6.99 10.99 11.42
CA GLU A 51 -8.01 12.04 11.45
C GLU A 51 -7.57 13.28 10.67
N GLY A 52 -8.52 13.94 10.00
CA GLY A 52 -8.36 15.16 9.21
C GLY A 52 -8.00 16.40 10.05
N LYS A 53 -7.03 16.33 10.97
CA LYS A 53 -6.56 17.54 11.65
C LYS A 53 -5.75 18.35 10.66
N LYS A 54 -6.15 19.61 10.44
CA LYS A 54 -5.51 20.63 9.59
C LYS A 54 -4.02 20.33 9.39
N TYR A 55 -3.72 19.61 8.31
CA TYR A 55 -2.35 19.28 7.98
C TYR A 55 -1.69 20.57 7.53
N GLU A 56 -0.58 20.92 8.18
CA GLU A 56 0.33 21.94 7.66
C GLU A 56 0.66 21.58 6.20
N ALA A 57 0.79 22.57 5.32
CA ALA A 57 0.94 22.41 3.86
C ALA A 57 2.08 21.46 3.40
N PHE A 58 2.92 21.00 4.33
CA PHE A 58 3.99 20.03 4.12
C PHE A 58 3.61 18.56 4.40
N MET A 59 2.49 18.26 5.07
CA MET A 59 2.06 16.88 5.34
C MET A 59 1.03 16.42 4.29
N LYS A 60 1.36 15.31 3.61
CA LYS A 60 0.45 14.63 2.65
C LYS A 60 -0.91 14.36 3.31
N THR A 61 -1.98 14.86 2.68
CA THR A 61 -3.36 14.71 3.17
C THR A 61 -3.74 13.23 3.33
N PRO A 62 -4.67 12.89 4.24
CA PRO A 62 -5.15 11.52 4.43
C PRO A 62 -5.59 10.89 3.11
N THR A 63 -6.34 11.63 2.30
CA THR A 63 -6.79 11.23 0.96
C THR A 63 -5.62 10.91 0.03
N HIS A 64 -4.54 11.69 0.03
CA HIS A 64 -3.36 11.40 -0.78
C HIS A 64 -2.69 10.08 -0.36
N ARG A 65 -2.62 9.80 0.96
CA ARG A 65 -2.07 8.53 1.45
C ARG A 65 -2.92 7.33 1.03
N VAL A 66 -4.24 7.46 1.11
CA VAL A 66 -5.20 6.44 0.63
C VAL A 66 -5.02 6.20 -0.88
N ILE A 67 -4.94 7.25 -1.68
CA ILE A 67 -4.79 7.13 -3.14
C ILE A 67 -3.45 6.47 -3.50
N VAL A 68 -2.33 6.94 -2.93
CA VAL A 68 -1.01 6.37 -3.20
C VAL A 68 -0.93 4.91 -2.74
N GLY A 69 -1.43 4.62 -1.52
CA GLY A 69 -1.47 3.25 -1.00
C GLY A 69 -2.36 2.34 -1.88
N GLY A 70 -3.51 2.84 -2.31
CA GLY A 70 -4.42 2.15 -3.20
C GLY A 70 -3.79 1.85 -4.57
N PHE A 71 -3.11 2.81 -5.20
CA PHE A 71 -2.38 2.57 -6.46
C PHE A 71 -1.32 1.48 -6.33
N MET A 72 -0.59 1.46 -5.22
CA MET A 72 0.38 0.39 -4.94
C MET A 72 -0.31 -0.97 -4.80
N LEU A 73 -1.47 -1.03 -4.15
CA LEU A 73 -2.25 -2.27 -4.03
C LEU A 73 -2.85 -2.74 -5.35
N ILE A 74 -3.31 -1.82 -6.20
CA ILE A 74 -3.85 -2.09 -7.54
C ILE A 74 -2.82 -2.81 -8.40
N ILE A 75 -1.54 -2.48 -8.26
CA ILE A 75 -0.45 -3.13 -8.99
C ILE A 75 0.03 -4.38 -8.26
N GLY A 76 0.27 -4.26 -6.94
CA GLY A 76 0.89 -5.29 -6.13
C GLY A 76 0.04 -6.55 -6.00
N VAL A 77 -1.20 -6.45 -5.53
CA VAL A 77 -1.99 -7.64 -5.19
C VAL A 77 -2.35 -8.47 -6.43
N PRO A 78 -2.76 -7.88 -7.57
CA PRO A 78 -3.03 -8.66 -8.79
C PRO A 78 -1.80 -9.34 -9.36
N LEU A 79 -0.63 -8.68 -9.33
CA LEU A 79 0.63 -9.31 -9.73
C LEU A 79 1.00 -10.46 -8.79
N LEU A 80 0.72 -10.34 -7.49
CA LEU A 80 0.98 -11.40 -6.52
C LEU A 80 0.15 -12.64 -6.85
N ILE A 81 -1.13 -12.43 -7.14
CA ILE A 81 -2.06 -13.49 -7.55
C ILE A 81 -1.61 -14.12 -8.86
N LEU A 82 -1.23 -13.29 -9.84
CA LEU A 82 -0.76 -13.78 -11.13
C LEU A 82 0.50 -14.63 -10.99
N TYR A 83 1.48 -14.20 -10.19
CA TYR A 83 2.73 -14.93 -9.98
C TYR A 83 2.59 -16.16 -9.07
N SER A 84 1.61 -16.18 -8.15
CA SER A 84 1.42 -17.28 -7.20
C SER A 84 0.48 -18.36 -7.71
N ILE A 85 -0.62 -17.96 -8.36
CA ILE A 85 -1.72 -18.85 -8.77
C ILE A 85 -1.70 -19.06 -10.30
N GLY A 86 -1.21 -18.08 -11.07
CA GLY A 86 -1.22 -18.14 -12.54
C GLY A 86 -2.59 -17.89 -13.18
N ASP A 87 -3.64 -17.67 -12.39
CA ASP A 87 -4.99 -17.42 -12.88
C ASP A 87 -5.21 -15.94 -13.19
N VAL A 88 -5.18 -15.61 -14.49
CA VAL A 88 -5.40 -14.25 -15.01
C VAL A 88 -6.79 -13.72 -14.66
N ARG A 89 -7.81 -14.58 -14.57
CA ARG A 89 -9.19 -14.15 -14.26
C ARG A 89 -9.28 -13.66 -12.83
N ILE A 90 -8.71 -14.41 -11.89
CA ILE A 90 -8.69 -14.02 -10.47
C ILE A 90 -7.86 -12.75 -10.28
N ALA A 91 -6.73 -12.62 -10.97
CA ALA A 91 -5.92 -11.41 -10.95
C ALA A 91 -6.71 -10.19 -11.45
N LEU A 92 -7.43 -10.33 -12.57
CA LEU A 92 -8.27 -9.26 -13.14
C LEU A 92 -9.43 -8.87 -12.21
N ILE A 93 -10.14 -9.85 -11.63
CA ILE A 93 -11.22 -9.59 -10.66
C ILE A 93 -10.66 -8.82 -9.47
N THR A 94 -9.50 -9.22 -8.97
CA THR A 94 -8.86 -8.56 -7.83
C THR A 94 -8.42 -7.14 -8.17
N PHE A 95 -7.86 -6.93 -9.36
CA PHE A 95 -7.50 -5.60 -9.86
C PHE A 95 -8.70 -4.64 -9.86
N ILE A 96 -9.83 -5.07 -10.44
CA ILE A 96 -11.07 -4.28 -10.49
C ILE A 96 -11.61 -4.02 -9.07
N ALA A 97 -11.61 -5.04 -8.21
CA ALA A 97 -12.10 -4.91 -6.84
C ALA A 97 -11.30 -3.89 -6.03
N ILE A 98 -9.97 -3.90 -6.14
CA ILE A 98 -9.10 -2.97 -5.41
C ILE A 98 -9.25 -1.54 -5.95
N ILE A 99 -9.45 -1.35 -7.25
CA ILE A 99 -9.77 -0.03 -7.81
C ILE A 99 -11.05 0.52 -7.21
N ALA A 100 -12.13 -0.28 -7.23
CA ALA A 100 -13.41 0.12 -6.68
C ALA A 100 -13.31 0.45 -5.18
N LEU A 101 -12.60 -0.38 -4.42
CA LEU A 101 -12.34 -0.15 -2.99
C LEU A 101 -11.56 1.14 -2.76
N THR A 102 -10.50 1.37 -3.54
CA THR A 102 -9.65 2.57 -3.41
C THR A 102 -10.46 3.84 -3.68
N MET A 103 -11.29 3.85 -4.72
CA MET A 103 -12.16 4.98 -5.02
C MET A 103 -13.20 5.23 -3.92
N LEU A 104 -13.84 4.17 -3.44
CA LEU A 104 -14.85 4.25 -2.37
C LEU A 104 -14.24 4.82 -1.08
N VAL A 105 -13.09 4.30 -0.66
CA VAL A 105 -12.41 4.73 0.56
C VAL A 105 -11.81 6.13 0.40
N GLY A 106 -11.25 6.46 -0.77
CA GLY A 106 -10.76 7.80 -1.07
C GLY A 106 -11.87 8.85 -0.93
N TYR A 107 -13.04 8.58 -1.53
CA TYR A 107 -14.22 9.43 -1.42
C TYR A 107 -14.73 9.58 0.01
N TYR A 108 -14.78 8.48 0.78
CA TYR A 108 -15.17 8.53 2.19
C TYR A 108 -14.18 9.35 3.03
N THR A 109 -12.89 9.21 2.75
CA THR A 109 -11.81 9.93 3.46
C THR A 109 -11.83 11.43 3.15
N GLU A 110 -12.19 11.82 1.92
CA GLU A 110 -12.35 13.23 1.54
C GLU A 110 -13.56 13.90 2.20
N ARG A 111 -14.61 13.14 2.52
CA ARG A 111 -15.85 13.64 3.15
C ARG A 111 -15.83 13.66 4.67
N LYS A 112 -14.77 13.14 5.29
CA LYS A 112 -14.60 13.04 6.74
C LYS A 112 -13.90 14.28 7.29
#